data_AF-A0A9D0VK56-F1
#
_entry.id   AF-A0A9D0VK56-F1
#
_cell.length_a   1.000
_cell.length_b   1.000
_cell.length_c   1.000
_cell.angle_alpha   90.00
_cell.angle_beta   90.00
_cell.angle_gamma   90.00
#
_symmetry.space_group_name_H-M   'P 1'
#
loop_
_entity.id
_entity.type
_entity.pdbx_description
1 polymer ?
#
loop_
_entity_poly.entity_id
_entity_poly.type
_entity_poly.pdbx_seq_one_letter_code
_entity_poly.pdbx_strand_id
1 'polypeptide(L)'
;MSRDDQLIALLLRELQEHPKPWWNAELMREAWSTYDRLRWLDAEPDLRAEITHTLAGLPLVAAQTDDIEFQADLIERVLESGAISLQAWEEAFSPELIAAHGPKAAIWQEFREQFPWEDPSEDDRDLLVWLLSELLEEREEGGRRSSIMSPLYIRSAIDVRIWQECIPLDVRVQVDGRRLRKELEGKHFTCRDELAVVKLERIVEHIPLEHLRGVFDALERVLPGLAQPETPVDDDDHEATESAHRI
;
A
#
# COMPACT_ATOMS: atom_id res chain seq x y z
N MET A 1 6.68 8.49 -12.48
CA MET A 1 6.02 7.87 -11.33
C MET A 1 6.87 6.68 -10.90
N SER A 2 7.25 6.60 -9.63
CA SER A 2 8.00 5.46 -9.09
C SER A 2 7.10 4.22 -8.99
N ARG A 3 7.68 3.04 -8.77
CA ARG A 3 6.89 1.80 -8.55
C ARG A 3 6.09 1.87 -7.27
N ASP A 4 6.63 2.52 -6.23
CA ASP A 4 5.94 2.75 -4.96
C ASP A 4 4.69 3.62 -5.20
N ASP A 5 4.82 4.72 -5.94
CA ASP A 5 3.68 5.58 -6.30
C ASP A 5 2.64 4.78 -7.11
N GLN A 6 3.08 3.98 -8.08
CA GLN A 6 2.17 3.22 -8.92
C GLN A 6 1.34 2.23 -8.10
N LEU A 7 1.97 1.51 -7.16
CA LEU A 7 1.26 0.56 -6.32
C LEU A 7 0.26 1.27 -5.40
N ILE A 8 0.67 2.36 -4.75
CA ILE A 8 -0.23 3.13 -3.87
C ILE A 8 -1.41 3.71 -4.66
N ALA A 9 -1.18 4.26 -5.85
CA ALA A 9 -2.26 4.77 -6.69
C ALA A 9 -3.25 3.67 -7.10
N LEU A 10 -2.75 2.48 -7.46
CA LEU A 10 -3.61 1.34 -7.80
C LEU A 10 -4.42 0.87 -6.60
N LEU A 11 -3.80 0.72 -5.45
CA LEU A 11 -4.46 0.31 -4.21
C LEU A 11 -5.56 1.29 -3.81
N LEU A 12 -5.25 2.59 -3.79
CA LEU A 12 -6.22 3.62 -3.44
C LEU A 12 -7.38 3.66 -4.43
N ARG A 13 -7.11 3.50 -5.74
CA ARG A 13 -8.18 3.43 -6.73
C ARG A 13 -9.07 2.21 -6.52
N GLU A 14 -8.49 1.05 -6.31
CA GLU A 14 -9.24 -0.19 -6.05
C GLU A 14 -10.16 -0.03 -4.81
N LEU A 15 -9.64 0.57 -3.74
CA LEU A 15 -10.39 0.83 -2.51
C LEU A 15 -11.49 1.90 -2.68
N GLN A 16 -11.31 2.85 -3.61
CA GLN A 16 -12.33 3.83 -3.96
C GLN A 16 -13.44 3.21 -4.84
N GLU A 17 -13.07 2.39 -5.82
CA GLU A 17 -14.01 1.72 -6.72
C GLU A 17 -14.79 0.59 -6.03
N HIS A 18 -14.17 -0.05 -5.03
CA HIS A 18 -14.74 -1.12 -4.22
C HIS A 18 -14.67 -0.78 -2.72
N PRO A 19 -15.53 0.15 -2.24
CA PRO A 19 -15.48 0.64 -0.86
C PRO A 19 -15.56 -0.47 0.18
N LYS A 20 -14.70 -0.37 1.20
CA LYS A 20 -14.65 -1.32 2.32
C LYS A 20 -15.12 -0.65 3.61
N PRO A 21 -15.82 -1.35 4.52
CA PRO A 21 -16.23 -0.76 5.80
C PRO A 21 -15.04 -0.25 6.63
N TRP A 22 -13.90 -0.93 6.53
CA TRP A 22 -12.64 -0.60 7.22
C TRP A 22 -11.74 0.37 6.44
N TRP A 23 -12.15 0.83 5.26
CA TRP A 23 -11.42 1.82 4.46
C TRP A 23 -12.39 2.79 3.80
N ASN A 24 -12.68 3.89 4.49
CA ASN A 24 -13.69 4.86 4.06
C ASN A 24 -13.26 6.30 4.37
N ALA A 25 -13.94 7.27 3.76
CA ALA A 25 -13.59 8.69 3.85
C ALA A 25 -13.58 9.25 5.30
N GLU A 26 -14.39 8.69 6.21
CA GLU A 26 -14.38 9.11 7.62
C GLU A 26 -13.08 8.69 8.31
N LEU A 27 -12.70 7.42 8.18
CA LEU A 27 -11.43 6.91 8.70
C LEU A 27 -10.23 7.60 8.06
N MET A 28 -10.28 7.83 6.74
CA MET A 28 -9.19 8.48 6.03
C MET A 28 -9.02 9.96 6.40
N ARG A 29 -10.10 10.64 6.82
CA ARG A 29 -10.05 12.01 7.38
C ARG A 29 -9.55 12.04 8.81
N GLU A 30 -9.86 11.01 9.59
CA GLU A 30 -9.32 10.84 10.95
C GLU A 30 -7.80 10.58 10.92
N ALA A 31 -7.35 9.71 10.00
CA ALA A 31 -5.93 9.43 9.81
C ALA A 31 -5.17 10.64 9.24
N TRP A 32 -5.74 11.33 8.25
CA TRP A 32 -5.16 12.52 7.65
C TRP A 32 -6.20 13.59 7.39
N SER A 33 -6.12 14.66 8.18
CA SER A 33 -7.01 15.81 8.07
C SER A 33 -6.87 16.52 6.72
N THR A 34 -7.82 17.42 6.39
CA THR A 34 -7.67 18.29 5.20
C THR A 34 -6.37 19.06 5.23
N TYR A 35 -5.98 19.57 6.41
CA TYR A 35 -4.71 20.26 6.60
C TYR A 35 -3.51 19.37 6.24
N ASP A 36 -3.49 18.13 6.73
CA ASP A 36 -2.40 17.18 6.44
C ASP A 36 -2.28 16.91 4.94
N ARG A 37 -3.41 16.67 4.27
CA ARG A 37 -3.42 16.37 2.83
C ARG A 37 -3.01 17.57 1.99
N LEU A 38 -3.46 18.79 2.33
CA LEU A 38 -3.00 19.99 1.65
C LEU A 38 -1.51 20.27 1.90
N ARG A 39 -0.99 19.90 3.08
CA ARG A 39 0.45 20.02 3.40
C ARG A 39 1.32 19.09 2.56
N TRP A 40 0.82 17.94 2.10
CA TRP A 40 1.53 17.08 1.14
C TRP A 40 1.79 17.80 -0.19
N LEU A 41 0.95 18.78 -0.51
CA LEU A 41 1.00 19.59 -1.72
C LEU A 41 1.67 20.95 -1.48
N ASP A 42 2.45 21.15 -0.41
CA ASP A 42 3.05 22.45 -0.08
C ASP A 42 3.90 23.04 -1.23
N ALA A 43 4.61 22.17 -1.97
CA ALA A 43 5.38 22.55 -3.15
C ALA A 43 4.52 22.82 -4.41
N GLU A 44 3.22 22.48 -4.39
CA GLU A 44 2.31 22.48 -5.55
C GLU A 44 1.10 23.40 -5.31
N PRO A 45 1.29 24.73 -5.27
CA PRO A 45 0.22 25.69 -4.96
C PRO A 45 -0.95 25.65 -5.94
N ASP A 46 -0.70 25.30 -7.20
CA ASP A 46 -1.75 25.17 -8.22
C ASP A 46 -2.71 24.02 -7.91
N LEU A 47 -2.19 22.86 -7.49
CA LEU A 47 -3.01 21.70 -7.13
C LEU A 47 -3.83 21.97 -5.86
N ARG A 48 -3.22 22.60 -4.85
CA ARG A 48 -3.96 23.01 -3.64
C ARG A 48 -5.09 23.98 -3.97
N ALA A 49 -4.82 24.95 -4.85
CA ALA A 49 -5.81 25.93 -5.27
C ALA A 49 -6.97 25.28 -6.03
N GLU A 50 -6.69 24.30 -6.91
CA GLU A 50 -7.72 23.54 -7.62
C GLU A 50 -8.61 22.74 -6.67
N ILE A 51 -8.03 22.05 -5.68
CA ILE A 51 -8.78 21.33 -4.66
C ILE A 51 -9.65 22.29 -3.85
N THR A 52 -9.07 23.38 -3.35
CA THR A 52 -9.81 24.38 -2.56
C THR A 52 -10.91 25.06 -3.36
N HIS A 53 -10.67 25.36 -4.63
CA HIS A 53 -11.70 25.89 -5.53
C HIS A 53 -12.84 24.88 -5.73
N THR A 54 -12.50 23.62 -5.98
CA THR A 54 -13.48 22.55 -6.21
C THR A 54 -14.35 22.31 -4.99
N LEU A 55 -13.75 22.27 -3.80
CA LEU A 55 -14.44 21.94 -2.57
C LEU A 55 -15.15 23.14 -1.93
N ALA A 56 -14.59 24.35 -2.02
CA ALA A 56 -15.08 25.52 -1.30
C ALA A 56 -15.46 26.72 -2.18
N GLY A 57 -15.26 26.64 -3.49
CA GLY A 57 -15.63 27.70 -4.44
C GLY A 57 -14.73 28.95 -4.38
N LEU A 58 -13.61 28.89 -3.65
CA LEU A 58 -12.65 30.00 -3.58
C LEU A 58 -12.04 30.24 -4.97
N PRO A 59 -11.99 31.48 -5.50
CA PRO A 59 -11.38 31.73 -6.80
C PRO A 59 -9.92 31.28 -6.85
N LEU A 60 -9.52 30.60 -7.94
CA LEU A 60 -8.18 29.98 -8.08
C LEU A 60 -7.02 30.94 -7.73
N VAL A 61 -7.08 32.19 -8.20
CA VAL A 61 -6.02 33.18 -7.94
C VAL A 61 -5.89 33.50 -6.45
N ALA A 62 -7.01 33.55 -5.71
CA ALA A 62 -6.97 33.75 -4.27
C ALA A 62 -6.45 32.49 -3.57
N ALA A 63 -6.98 31.33 -3.93
CA ALA A 63 -6.58 30.03 -3.37
C ALA A 63 -5.08 29.72 -3.59
N GLN A 64 -4.46 30.17 -4.69
CA GLN A 64 -3.02 30.00 -4.92
C GLN A 64 -2.15 30.80 -3.94
N THR A 65 -2.64 31.95 -3.47
CA THR A 65 -1.86 32.87 -2.62
C THR A 65 -2.15 32.73 -1.13
N ASP A 66 -3.30 32.13 -0.78
CA ASP A 66 -3.67 31.90 0.61
C ASP A 66 -2.85 30.76 1.23
N ASP A 67 -2.63 30.84 2.55
CA ASP A 67 -1.91 29.80 3.28
C ASP A 67 -2.74 28.51 3.44
N ILE A 68 -2.04 27.42 3.75
CA ILE A 68 -2.64 26.08 3.87
C ILE A 68 -3.64 26.00 5.02
N GLU A 69 -3.41 26.73 6.11
CA GLU A 69 -4.30 26.74 7.28
C GLU A 69 -5.65 27.35 6.90
N PHE A 70 -5.66 28.49 6.22
CA PHE A 70 -6.87 29.13 5.72
C PHE A 70 -7.62 28.24 4.74
N GLN A 71 -6.92 27.62 3.78
CA GLN A 71 -7.55 26.72 2.81
C GLN A 71 -8.20 25.51 3.48
N ALA A 72 -7.49 24.88 4.43
CA ALA A 72 -8.01 23.75 5.19
C ALA A 72 -9.24 24.16 6.01
N ASP A 73 -9.15 25.23 6.81
CA ASP A 73 -10.26 25.75 7.62
C ASP A 73 -11.49 26.07 6.78
N LEU A 74 -11.30 26.62 5.58
CA LEU A 74 -12.38 26.92 4.66
C LEU A 74 -13.08 25.64 4.20
N ILE A 75 -12.33 24.63 3.73
CA ILE A 75 -12.88 23.34 3.29
C ILE A 75 -13.61 22.65 4.45
N GLU A 76 -13.03 22.65 5.65
CA GLU A 76 -13.63 22.04 6.84
C GLU A 76 -14.97 22.67 7.20
N ARG A 77 -15.11 24.01 7.11
CA ARG A 77 -16.40 24.68 7.32
C ARG A 77 -17.44 24.31 6.27
N VAL A 78 -17.02 24.14 5.02
CA VAL A 78 -17.93 23.73 3.93
C VAL A 78 -18.41 22.29 4.17
N LEU A 79 -17.52 21.40 4.61
CA LEU A 79 -17.86 20.05 5.07
C LEU A 79 -18.85 20.05 6.25
N GLU A 80 -18.54 20.78 7.32
CA GLU A 80 -19.38 20.88 8.53
C GLU A 80 -20.77 21.45 8.23
N SER A 81 -20.88 22.37 7.27
CA SER A 81 -22.15 22.91 6.83
C SER A 81 -22.99 21.92 6.02
N GLY A 82 -22.40 20.82 5.55
CA GLY A 82 -23.01 19.83 4.66
C GLY A 82 -23.12 20.30 3.20
N ALA A 83 -22.42 21.36 2.81
CA ALA A 83 -22.41 21.87 1.44
C ALA A 83 -21.63 20.95 0.48
N ILE A 84 -20.69 20.16 1.00
CA ILE A 84 -20.04 19.03 0.31
C ILE A 84 -20.14 17.77 1.17
N SER A 85 -20.15 16.60 0.54
CA SER A 85 -20.11 15.31 1.24
C SER A 85 -18.67 14.91 1.57
N LEU A 86 -18.49 14.03 2.55
CA LEU A 86 -17.18 13.42 2.84
C LEU A 86 -16.63 12.64 1.62
N GLN A 87 -17.51 12.03 0.84
CA GLN A 87 -17.12 11.36 -0.38
C GLN A 87 -16.57 12.34 -1.42
N ALA A 88 -17.21 13.50 -1.62
CA ALA A 88 -16.71 14.52 -2.54
C ALA A 88 -15.37 15.09 -2.08
N TRP A 89 -15.17 15.21 -0.76
CA TRP A 89 -13.86 15.57 -0.18
C TRP A 89 -12.79 14.51 -0.48
N GLU A 90 -13.09 13.22 -0.29
CA GLU A 90 -12.15 12.14 -0.59
C GLU A 90 -11.80 12.10 -2.08
N GLU A 91 -12.80 12.22 -2.96
CA GLU A 91 -12.62 12.21 -4.42
C GLU A 91 -11.80 13.39 -4.96
N ALA A 92 -11.78 14.53 -4.25
CA ALA A 92 -10.96 15.67 -4.63
C ALA A 92 -9.45 15.41 -4.45
N PHE A 93 -9.07 14.44 -3.62
CA PHE A 93 -7.69 13.97 -3.49
C PHE A 93 -7.52 12.67 -4.30
N SER A 94 -7.25 12.79 -5.61
CA SER A 94 -7.19 11.61 -6.48
C SER A 94 -6.09 10.62 -6.03
N PRO A 95 -6.25 9.31 -6.31
CA PRO A 95 -5.25 8.29 -6.00
C PRO A 95 -3.85 8.62 -6.52
N GLU A 96 -3.74 9.18 -7.73
CA GLU A 96 -2.47 9.55 -8.36
C GLU A 96 -1.81 10.72 -7.63
N LEU A 97 -2.61 11.71 -7.22
CA LEU A 97 -2.13 12.85 -6.46
C LEU A 97 -1.63 12.42 -5.08
N ILE A 98 -2.41 11.60 -4.37
CA ILE A 98 -2.02 11.06 -3.06
C ILE A 98 -0.75 10.21 -3.19
N ALA A 99 -0.65 9.35 -4.20
CA ALA A 99 0.53 8.50 -4.37
C ALA A 99 1.81 9.30 -4.68
N ALA A 100 1.69 10.35 -5.48
CA ALA A 100 2.82 11.19 -5.87
C ALA A 100 3.34 12.06 -4.72
N HIS A 101 2.43 12.62 -3.89
CA HIS A 101 2.78 13.66 -2.91
C HIS A 101 2.63 13.22 -1.46
N GLY A 102 1.80 12.21 -1.19
CA GLY A 102 1.49 11.73 0.15
C GLY A 102 2.57 10.82 0.76
N PRO A 103 2.46 10.56 2.07
CA PRO A 103 3.38 9.71 2.83
C PRO A 103 3.09 8.23 2.55
N LYS A 104 3.60 7.72 1.44
CA LYS A 104 3.39 6.33 0.96
C LYS A 104 3.51 5.27 2.04
N ALA A 105 4.58 5.33 2.85
CA ALA A 105 4.77 4.41 3.96
C ALA A 105 3.63 4.48 4.98
N ALA A 106 3.19 5.68 5.38
CA ALA A 106 2.08 5.82 6.33
C ALA A 106 0.77 5.29 5.73
N ILE A 107 0.49 5.60 4.46
CA ILE A 107 -0.71 5.09 3.76
C ILE A 107 -0.71 3.56 3.69
N TRP A 108 0.44 2.98 3.34
CA TRP A 108 0.61 1.54 3.29
C TRP A 108 0.44 0.88 4.67
N GLN A 109 1.00 1.47 5.72
CA GLN A 109 0.82 0.94 7.07
C GLN A 109 -0.63 1.04 7.55
N GLU A 110 -1.31 2.16 7.29
CA GLU A 110 -2.73 2.29 7.62
C GLU A 110 -3.55 1.18 6.95
N PHE A 111 -3.30 0.92 5.65
CA PHE A 111 -3.96 -0.18 4.94
C PHE A 111 -3.70 -1.53 5.63
N ARG A 112 -2.44 -1.80 6.00
CA ARG A 112 -2.05 -3.03 6.69
C ARG A 112 -2.70 -3.18 8.06
N GLU A 113 -2.89 -2.08 8.79
CA GLU A 113 -3.46 -2.07 10.13
C GLU A 113 -4.98 -2.25 10.10
N GLN A 114 -5.66 -1.60 9.15
CA GLN A 114 -7.11 -1.65 9.01
C GLN A 114 -7.61 -2.94 8.32
N PHE A 115 -6.78 -3.60 7.50
CA PHE A 115 -7.18 -4.82 6.81
C PHE A 115 -7.62 -5.92 7.81
N PRO A 116 -8.79 -6.56 7.64
CA PRO A 116 -9.35 -7.53 8.59
C PRO A 116 -8.68 -8.91 8.46
N TRP A 117 -7.45 -9.05 8.92
CA TRP A 117 -6.64 -10.27 8.76
C TRP A 117 -7.27 -11.54 9.37
N GLU A 118 -7.93 -11.41 10.52
CA GLU A 118 -8.44 -12.56 11.29
C GLU A 118 -9.85 -13.00 10.84
N ASP A 119 -10.69 -12.06 10.41
CA ASP A 119 -12.06 -12.31 9.97
C ASP A 119 -12.38 -11.57 8.66
N PRO A 120 -11.71 -11.94 7.55
CA PRO A 120 -11.89 -11.29 6.26
C PRO A 120 -13.20 -11.74 5.60
N SER A 121 -13.91 -10.79 5.01
CA SER A 121 -15.03 -11.07 4.11
C SER A 121 -14.55 -11.69 2.78
N GLU A 122 -15.49 -12.16 1.95
CA GLU A 122 -15.17 -12.62 0.58
C GLU A 122 -14.55 -11.49 -0.25
N ASP A 123 -15.11 -10.29 -0.16
CA ASP A 123 -14.60 -9.10 -0.85
C ASP A 123 -13.18 -8.71 -0.38
N ASP A 124 -12.79 -9.01 0.87
CA ASP A 124 -11.43 -8.75 1.37
C ASP A 124 -10.43 -9.78 0.82
N ARG A 125 -10.88 -11.03 0.66
CA ARG A 125 -10.09 -12.08 0.01
C ARG A 125 -9.85 -11.75 -1.46
N ASP A 126 -10.88 -11.28 -2.16
CA ASP A 126 -10.77 -10.86 -3.55
C ASP A 126 -9.79 -9.69 -3.72
N LEU A 127 -9.85 -8.69 -2.83
CA LEU A 127 -8.88 -7.60 -2.81
C LEU A 127 -7.44 -8.12 -2.63
N LEU A 128 -7.24 -9.11 -1.75
CA LEU A 128 -5.91 -9.67 -1.53
C LEU A 128 -5.42 -10.48 -2.74
N VAL A 129 -6.30 -11.25 -3.39
CA VAL A 129 -5.99 -11.95 -4.65
C VAL A 129 -5.61 -10.95 -5.73
N TRP A 130 -6.38 -9.88 -5.89
CA TRP A 130 -6.09 -8.79 -6.82
C TRP A 130 -4.71 -8.18 -6.54
N LEU A 131 -4.45 -7.79 -5.29
CA LEU A 131 -3.18 -7.16 -4.91
C LEU A 131 -1.99 -8.08 -5.18
N LEU A 132 -2.06 -9.36 -4.80
CA LEU A 132 -1.02 -10.33 -5.10
C LEU A 132 -0.83 -10.55 -6.61
N SER A 133 -1.90 -10.44 -7.40
CA SER A 133 -1.84 -10.52 -8.87
C SER A 133 -1.11 -9.31 -9.44
N GLU A 134 -1.43 -8.09 -8.99
CA GLU A 134 -0.76 -6.84 -9.37
C GLU A 134 0.74 -6.89 -9.07
N LEU A 135 1.13 -7.46 -7.92
CA LEU A 135 2.54 -7.63 -7.56
C LEU A 135 3.28 -8.59 -8.51
N LEU A 136 2.59 -9.57 -9.09
CA LEU A 136 3.15 -10.55 -10.02
C LEU A 136 3.03 -10.16 -11.50
N GLU A 137 2.24 -9.16 -11.83
CA GLU A 137 1.99 -8.76 -13.21
C GLU A 137 3.28 -8.25 -13.87
N GLU A 138 3.62 -8.82 -15.03
CA GLU A 138 4.78 -8.37 -15.80
C GLU A 138 4.40 -7.16 -16.66
N ARG A 139 4.94 -5.98 -16.34
CA ARG A 139 4.73 -4.75 -17.11
C ARG A 139 5.97 -4.37 -17.90
N GLU A 140 5.78 -3.79 -19.09
CA GLU A 140 6.87 -3.24 -19.88
C GLU A 140 7.28 -1.86 -19.34
N GLU A 141 8.48 -1.78 -18.79
CA GLU A 141 9.10 -0.54 -18.36
C GLU A 141 10.44 -0.39 -19.09
N GLY A 142 10.59 0.67 -19.89
CA GLY A 142 11.86 0.95 -20.58
C GLY A 142 12.33 -0.17 -21.51
N GLY A 143 11.41 -0.93 -22.11
CA GLY A 143 11.73 -2.04 -23.01
C GLY A 143 12.07 -3.37 -22.31
N ARG A 144 11.94 -3.44 -20.98
CA ARG A 144 12.08 -4.67 -20.21
C ARG A 144 10.78 -5.00 -19.50
N ARG A 145 10.34 -6.26 -19.61
CA ARG A 145 9.22 -6.77 -18.81
C ARG A 145 9.71 -7.16 -17.42
N SER A 146 9.08 -6.61 -16.40
CA SER A 146 9.31 -7.01 -15.00
C SER A 146 8.07 -6.79 -14.16
N SER A 147 7.89 -7.65 -13.17
CA SER A 147 6.91 -7.49 -12.11
C SER A 147 7.51 -6.78 -10.90
N ILE A 148 6.65 -6.33 -9.97
CA ILE A 148 7.08 -5.75 -8.69
C ILE A 148 7.76 -6.85 -7.86
N MET A 149 7.06 -7.97 -7.66
CA MET A 149 7.57 -9.16 -6.97
C MET A 149 7.71 -10.34 -7.92
N SER A 150 8.69 -11.21 -7.67
CA SER A 150 8.80 -12.48 -8.38
C SER A 150 7.96 -13.57 -7.68
N PRO A 151 7.53 -14.62 -8.41
CA PRO A 151 6.90 -15.79 -7.80
C PRO A 151 7.69 -16.41 -6.65
N LEU A 152 9.03 -16.37 -6.74
CA LEU A 152 9.90 -16.87 -5.68
C LEU A 152 9.77 -16.03 -4.41
N TYR A 153 9.75 -14.70 -4.53
CA TYR A 153 9.64 -13.80 -3.39
C TYR A 153 8.33 -14.01 -2.62
N ILE A 154 7.19 -14.07 -3.34
CA ILE A 154 5.88 -14.34 -2.72
C ILE A 154 5.90 -15.70 -2.04
N ARG A 155 6.34 -16.76 -2.74
CA ARG A 155 6.35 -18.11 -2.18
C ARG A 155 7.27 -18.21 -0.96
N SER A 156 8.45 -17.60 -0.98
CA SER A 156 9.42 -17.66 0.13
C SER A 156 8.99 -16.86 1.35
N ALA A 157 8.10 -15.89 1.18
CA ALA A 157 7.57 -15.07 2.27
C ALA A 157 6.47 -15.79 3.07
N ILE A 158 5.91 -16.88 2.53
CA ILE A 158 4.95 -17.73 3.22
C ILE A 158 5.71 -18.86 3.92
N ASP A 159 5.48 -19.02 5.22
CA ASP A 159 6.11 -20.08 6.02
C ASP A 159 5.90 -21.46 5.40
N VAL A 160 6.96 -22.26 5.36
CA VAL A 160 6.98 -23.54 4.66
C VAL A 160 6.05 -24.55 5.33
N ARG A 161 5.91 -24.52 6.66
CA ARG A 161 5.02 -25.42 7.39
C ARG A 161 3.57 -25.06 7.12
N ILE A 162 3.23 -23.77 7.23
CA ILE A 162 1.89 -23.27 6.90
C ILE A 162 1.50 -23.66 5.47
N TRP A 163 2.40 -23.47 4.51
CA TRP A 163 2.14 -23.90 3.12
C TRP A 163 1.84 -25.40 3.02
N GLN A 164 2.59 -26.25 3.71
CA GLN A 164 2.38 -27.70 3.67
C GLN A 164 1.16 -28.15 4.47
N GLU A 165 0.74 -27.42 5.48
CA GLU A 165 -0.41 -27.77 6.31
C GLU A 165 -1.72 -27.31 5.67
N CYS A 166 -1.74 -26.10 5.11
CA CYS A 166 -2.94 -25.44 4.61
C CYS A 166 -3.27 -25.78 3.15
N ILE A 167 -2.28 -25.89 2.26
CA ILE A 167 -2.57 -26.15 0.85
C ILE A 167 -3.11 -27.59 0.68
N PRO A 168 -4.26 -27.78 0.00
CA PRO A 168 -4.88 -29.09 -0.16
C PRO A 168 -3.94 -30.14 -0.73
N LEU A 169 -4.05 -31.36 -0.22
CA LEU A 169 -3.16 -32.47 -0.59
C LEU A 169 -3.22 -32.77 -2.08
N ASP A 170 -4.41 -32.76 -2.69
CA ASP A 170 -4.60 -33.01 -4.11
C ASP A 170 -3.91 -31.95 -4.99
N VAL A 171 -3.87 -30.69 -4.54
CA VAL A 171 -3.12 -29.61 -5.21
C VAL A 171 -1.62 -29.84 -5.08
N ARG A 172 -1.13 -30.20 -3.88
CA ARG A 172 0.30 -30.51 -3.67
C ARG A 172 0.77 -31.73 -4.47
N VAL A 173 -0.08 -32.75 -4.60
CA VAL A 173 0.18 -33.90 -5.48
C VAL A 173 0.29 -33.47 -6.95
N GLN A 174 -0.55 -32.52 -7.40
CA GLN A 174 -0.43 -31.97 -8.76
C GLN A 174 0.88 -31.20 -8.97
N VAL A 175 1.33 -30.43 -7.98
CA VAL A 175 2.63 -29.74 -8.00
C VAL A 175 3.76 -30.76 -8.13
N ASP A 176 3.78 -31.79 -7.27
CA ASP A 176 4.81 -32.83 -7.31
C ASP A 176 4.81 -33.59 -8.66
N GLY A 177 3.64 -33.96 -9.14
CA GLY A 177 3.49 -34.61 -10.45
C GLY A 177 3.93 -33.72 -11.62
N ARG A 178 3.82 -32.39 -11.52
CA ARG A 178 4.40 -31.47 -12.53
C ARG A 178 5.91 -31.33 -12.39
N ARG A 179 6.43 -31.30 -11.17
CA ARG A 179 7.88 -31.27 -10.89
C ARG A 179 8.57 -32.49 -11.50
N LEU A 180 8.10 -33.69 -11.18
CA LEU A 180 8.68 -34.94 -11.69
C LEU A 180 8.66 -35.01 -13.22
N ARG A 181 7.57 -34.54 -13.86
CA ARG A 181 7.49 -34.46 -15.33
C ARG A 181 8.54 -33.52 -15.92
N LYS A 182 8.74 -32.33 -15.34
CA LYS A 182 9.78 -31.41 -15.80
C LYS A 182 11.18 -31.98 -15.61
N GLU A 183 11.43 -32.66 -14.50
CA GLU A 183 12.72 -33.31 -14.24
C GLU A 183 13.01 -34.42 -15.27
N LEU A 184 12.01 -35.23 -15.63
CA LEU A 184 12.12 -36.22 -16.71
C LEU A 184 12.42 -35.58 -18.08
N GLU A 185 11.92 -34.35 -18.32
CA GLU A 185 12.23 -33.55 -19.51
C GLU A 185 13.59 -32.83 -19.43
N GLY A 186 14.34 -32.97 -18.32
CA GLY A 186 15.61 -32.27 -18.09
C GLY A 186 15.45 -30.76 -17.83
N LYS A 187 14.26 -30.31 -17.40
CA LYS A 187 13.94 -28.91 -17.11
C LYS A 187 13.85 -28.67 -15.61
N HIS A 188 14.08 -27.42 -15.19
CA HIS A 188 13.88 -27.00 -13.81
C HIS A 188 12.41 -26.65 -13.53
N PHE A 189 11.93 -27.06 -12.36
CA PHE A 189 10.65 -26.64 -11.81
C PHE A 189 10.87 -25.42 -10.90
N THR A 190 10.10 -24.35 -11.13
CA THR A 190 10.28 -23.04 -10.49
C THR A 190 9.06 -22.67 -9.66
N CYS A 191 9.17 -21.67 -8.78
CA CYS A 191 8.00 -21.14 -8.06
C CYS A 191 6.94 -20.55 -9.00
N ARG A 192 7.30 -20.10 -10.20
CA ARG A 192 6.32 -19.73 -11.24
C ARG A 192 5.46 -20.93 -11.65
N ASP A 193 6.06 -22.09 -11.79
CA ASP A 193 5.35 -23.32 -12.13
C ASP A 193 4.47 -23.82 -10.98
N GLU A 194 4.96 -23.68 -9.74
CA GLU A 194 4.20 -23.99 -8.52
C GLU A 194 2.96 -23.10 -8.41
N LEU A 195 3.13 -21.78 -8.49
CA LEU A 195 2.01 -20.83 -8.44
C LEU A 195 1.04 -20.98 -9.61
N ALA A 196 1.49 -21.46 -10.78
CA ALA A 196 0.58 -21.79 -11.88
C ALA A 196 -0.32 -23.01 -11.61
N VAL A 197 -0.01 -23.84 -10.61
CA VAL A 197 -0.84 -24.96 -10.16
C VAL A 197 -1.68 -24.57 -8.95
N VAL A 198 -1.04 -23.97 -7.95
CA VAL A 198 -1.71 -23.59 -6.71
C VAL A 198 -2.68 -22.44 -6.97
N LYS A 199 -2.25 -21.43 -7.73
CA LYS A 199 -2.96 -20.16 -7.98
C LYS A 199 -3.13 -19.31 -6.72
N LEU A 200 -3.32 -18.01 -6.90
CA LEU A 200 -3.41 -17.05 -5.79
C LEU A 200 -4.72 -17.20 -5.03
N GLU A 201 -5.80 -17.50 -5.73
CA GLU A 201 -7.14 -17.72 -5.16
C GLU A 201 -7.09 -18.83 -4.12
N ARG A 202 -6.41 -19.95 -4.41
CA ARG A 202 -6.28 -21.05 -3.44
C ARG A 202 -5.37 -20.73 -2.28
N ILE A 203 -4.37 -19.86 -2.48
CA ILE A 203 -3.51 -19.40 -1.38
C ILE A 203 -4.36 -18.61 -0.40
N VAL A 204 -5.14 -17.63 -0.88
CA VAL A 204 -6.01 -16.79 -0.06
C VAL A 204 -7.20 -17.58 0.51
N GLU A 205 -7.70 -18.60 -0.19
CA GLU A 205 -8.77 -19.47 0.28
C GLU A 205 -8.33 -20.37 1.45
N HIS A 206 -7.14 -20.96 1.36
CA HIS A 206 -6.72 -22.02 2.29
C HIS A 206 -5.72 -21.59 3.35
N ILE A 207 -4.90 -20.57 3.10
CA ILE A 207 -3.95 -20.05 4.09
C ILE A 207 -4.66 -18.98 4.94
N PRO A 208 -4.64 -19.07 6.28
CA PRO A 208 -5.11 -17.98 7.14
C PRO A 208 -4.39 -16.67 6.78
N LEU A 209 -5.14 -15.58 6.57
CA LEU A 209 -4.58 -14.39 5.92
C LEU A 209 -3.51 -13.72 6.77
N GLU A 210 -3.55 -13.86 8.09
CA GLU A 210 -2.51 -13.37 9.00
C GLU A 210 -1.12 -13.94 8.67
N HIS A 211 -1.05 -15.14 8.10
CA HIS A 211 0.20 -15.75 7.64
C HIS A 211 0.68 -15.21 6.29
N LEU A 212 -0.13 -14.42 5.58
CA LEU A 212 0.26 -13.72 4.36
C LEU A 212 0.89 -12.35 4.63
N ARG A 213 0.85 -11.85 5.88
CA ARG A 213 1.55 -10.61 6.29
C ARG A 213 3.04 -10.62 5.91
N GLY A 214 3.69 -11.78 5.97
CA GLY A 214 5.10 -11.93 5.57
C GLY A 214 5.37 -11.55 4.11
N VAL A 215 4.37 -11.69 3.22
CA VAL A 215 4.48 -11.25 1.81
C VAL A 215 4.62 -9.73 1.75
N PHE A 216 3.92 -9.01 2.63
CA PHE A 216 3.92 -7.55 2.67
C PHE A 216 5.22 -7.03 3.29
N ASP A 217 5.74 -7.72 4.31
CA ASP A 217 7.08 -7.43 4.83
C ASP A 217 8.17 -7.66 3.77
N ALA A 218 7.98 -8.66 2.90
CA ALA A 218 8.87 -8.88 1.77
C ALA A 218 8.73 -7.80 0.68
N LEU A 219 7.52 -7.29 0.47
CA LEU A 219 7.26 -6.19 -0.45
C LEU A 219 7.97 -4.90 -0.04
N GLU A 220 7.98 -4.54 1.25
CA GLU A 220 8.67 -3.36 1.77
C GLU A 220 10.19 -3.38 1.53
N ARG A 221 10.79 -4.57 1.48
CA ARG A 221 12.20 -4.72 1.10
C ARG A 221 12.46 -4.48 -0.39
N VAL A 222 11.44 -4.70 -1.22
CA VAL A 222 11.50 -4.49 -2.68
C VAL A 222 11.13 -3.06 -3.05
N LEU A 223 10.22 -2.45 -2.28
CA LEU A 223 9.70 -1.10 -2.42
C LEU A 223 9.97 -0.30 -1.14
N PRO A 224 11.19 0.25 -0.97
CA PRO A 224 11.59 0.93 0.26
C PRO A 224 10.76 2.17 0.58
N GLY A 225 10.05 2.75 -0.40
CA GLY A 225 9.14 3.87 -0.15
C GLY A 225 7.90 3.50 0.67
N LEU A 226 7.64 2.20 0.84
CA LEU A 226 6.56 1.66 1.67
C LEU A 226 7.00 1.32 3.10
N ALA A 227 8.30 1.16 3.33
CA ALA A 227 8.85 0.95 4.66
C ALA A 227 8.75 2.25 5.47
N GLN A 228 8.35 2.17 6.74
CA GLN A 228 8.49 3.34 7.62
C GLN A 228 9.97 3.73 7.72
N PRO A 229 10.31 5.03 7.75
CA PRO A 229 11.65 5.43 8.11
C PRO A 229 11.97 4.86 9.50
N GLU A 230 13.09 4.17 9.65
CA GLU A 230 13.61 3.81 10.96
C GLU A 230 13.66 5.11 11.78
N THR A 231 12.95 5.14 12.91
CA THR A 231 13.13 6.22 13.87
C THR A 231 14.62 6.25 14.18
N PRO A 232 15.32 7.38 14.02
CA PRO A 232 16.72 7.44 14.39
C PRO A 232 16.81 6.98 15.84
N VAL A 233 17.57 5.91 16.06
CA VAL A 233 17.97 5.51 17.41
C VAL A 233 18.68 6.73 17.96
N ASP A 234 18.10 7.35 18.98
CA ASP A 234 18.78 8.39 19.75
C ASP A 234 20.08 7.77 20.27
N ASP A 235 21.20 8.04 19.60
CA ASP A 235 22.56 7.84 20.10
C ASP A 235 22.81 8.87 21.23
N ASP A 236 21.97 8.85 22.26
CA ASP A 236 22.13 9.61 23.50
C ASP A 236 22.83 8.71 24.52
N ASP A 237 24.05 8.28 24.19
CA ASP A 237 24.93 7.57 25.13
C ASP A 237 26.40 7.72 24.69
N HIS A 238 26.97 8.94 24.77
CA HIS A 238 28.42 9.27 24.90
C HIS A 238 28.52 10.82 24.86
N GLU A 239 28.79 11.59 25.90
CA GLU A 239 29.96 11.60 26.78
C GLU A 239 29.63 12.40 28.06
N ALA A 240 29.56 11.71 29.20
CA ALA A 240 29.64 12.33 30.51
C ALA A 240 30.93 11.88 31.22
N THR A 241 32.11 12.21 30.68
CA THR A 241 33.37 12.15 31.44
C THR A 241 34.49 12.88 30.71
N GLU A 242 34.84 14.09 31.15
CA GLU A 242 36.21 14.43 31.59
C GLU A 242 36.28 15.87 32.10
N SER A 243 35.85 16.04 33.35
CA SER A 243 36.45 17.03 34.23
C SER A 243 37.66 16.37 34.89
N ALA A 244 38.89 16.66 34.43
CA ALA A 244 40.11 16.74 35.26
C ALA A 244 41.41 16.81 34.42
N HIS A 245 41.95 18.02 34.20
CA HIS A 245 43.34 18.38 34.58
C HIS A 245 43.69 19.77 34.01
N ARG A 246 43.62 20.78 34.88
CA ARG A 246 44.46 21.98 34.78
C ARG A 246 45.35 21.99 36.03
N ILE A 247 46.61 21.63 35.85
CA ILE A 247 47.76 22.16 36.60
C ILE A 247 48.86 22.39 35.57
#